data_AF-A0A7C7YTK0-F1
#
_entry.id   AF-A0A7C7YTK0-F1
#
_cell.length_a   1.000
_cell.length_b   1.000
_cell.length_c   1.000
_cell.angle_alpha   90.00
_cell.angle_beta   90.00
_cell.angle_gamma   90.00
#
_symmetry.space_group_name_H-M   'P 1'
#
loop_
_entity.id
_entity.type
_entity.pdbx_description
1 polymer ?
#
loop_
_entity_poly.entity_id
_entity_poly.type
_entity_poly.pdbx_seq_one_letter_code
_entity_poly.pdbx_strand_id
1 'polypeptide(L)'
;MGSRATELRKGTVIERDGDLLLITDYHHHTPGNLRAIIQMKTKSLKSGASGSIRASSSDTFEVAYLDRRDCQFLYREGNGDCIFMDQESFEQFPLPASLAEESMGYVKESATVEVTFHAAQAIGIALPPSVVLEVTEAEMAVKGNTATNVKKGAEVETGLKVKVPMHIKVGDRIKISTESGDFMGRITD
;
A
#
# COMPACT_ATOMS: atom_id res chain seq x y z
N MET A 1 -0.07 -27.99 3.29
CA MET A 1 -1.43 -28.56 3.19
C MET A 1 -2.21 -27.64 2.27
N GLY A 2 -2.48 -28.07 1.04
CA GLY A 2 -3.08 -27.20 0.02
C GLY A 2 -4.59 -27.04 0.20
N SER A 3 -5.11 -25.84 -0.07
CA SER A 3 -6.56 -25.57 -0.14
C SER A 3 -7.06 -25.85 -1.55
N ARG A 4 -8.30 -26.31 -1.70
CA ARG A 4 -8.87 -26.54 -3.04
C ARG A 4 -9.13 -25.21 -3.74
N ALA A 5 -9.05 -25.22 -5.06
CA ALA A 5 -9.36 -24.05 -5.89
C ALA A 5 -10.73 -23.45 -5.55
N THR A 6 -11.72 -24.29 -5.24
CA THR A 6 -13.09 -23.88 -4.86
C THR A 6 -13.19 -23.17 -3.50
N GLU A 7 -12.19 -23.33 -2.64
CA GLU A 7 -12.13 -22.74 -1.30
C GLU A 7 -11.45 -21.36 -1.31
N LEU A 8 -10.69 -21.05 -2.37
CA LEU A 8 -10.03 -19.77 -2.52
C LEU A 8 -11.03 -18.63 -2.71
N ARG A 9 -10.66 -17.44 -2.24
CA ARG A 9 -11.46 -16.22 -2.35
C ARG A 9 -10.57 -15.06 -2.78
N LYS A 10 -11.21 -13.96 -3.21
CA LYS A 10 -10.53 -12.67 -3.34
C LYS A 10 -9.90 -12.30 -2.00
N GLY A 11 -8.65 -11.87 -2.03
CA GLY A 11 -7.85 -11.55 -0.84
C GLY A 11 -6.98 -12.70 -0.34
N THR A 12 -7.23 -13.94 -0.76
CA THR A 12 -6.34 -15.07 -0.43
C THR A 12 -5.01 -14.90 -1.17
N VAL A 13 -3.90 -15.19 -0.49
CA VAL A 13 -2.57 -15.24 -1.08
C VAL A 13 -2.17 -16.68 -1.26
N ILE A 14 -1.72 -17.01 -2.45
CA ILE A 14 -1.24 -18.34 -2.79
C ILE A 14 0.24 -18.28 -3.15
N GLU A 15 0.98 -19.31 -2.77
CA GLU A 15 2.34 -19.52 -3.21
C GLU A 15 2.34 -20.36 -4.48
N ARG A 16 3.03 -19.86 -5.52
CA ARG A 16 3.16 -20.57 -6.79
C ARG A 16 4.45 -20.17 -7.48
N ASP A 17 5.23 -21.17 -7.91
CA ASP A 17 6.49 -20.98 -8.64
C ASP A 17 7.48 -20.05 -7.89
N GLY A 18 7.45 -20.07 -6.55
CA GLY A 18 8.26 -19.22 -5.67
C GLY A 18 7.79 -17.77 -5.54
N ASP A 19 6.64 -17.42 -6.10
CA ASP A 19 6.01 -16.10 -5.97
C ASP A 19 4.75 -16.14 -5.09
N LEU A 20 4.49 -15.01 -4.43
CA LEU A 20 3.31 -14.80 -3.60
C LEU A 20 2.27 -14.02 -4.40
N LEU A 21 1.17 -14.68 -4.73
CA LEU A 21 0.14 -14.16 -5.60
C LEU A 21 -1.13 -13.84 -4.80
N LEU A 22 -1.45 -12.55 -4.69
CA LEU A 22 -2.72 -12.09 -4.13
C LEU A 22 -3.83 -12.26 -5.15
N ILE A 23 -4.88 -13.00 -4.80
CA ILE A 23 -6.08 -13.12 -5.64
C ILE A 23 -6.86 -11.81 -5.58
N THR A 24 -6.87 -11.06 -6.68
CA THR A 24 -7.57 -9.78 -6.80
C THR A 24 -9.01 -9.96 -7.30
N ASP A 25 -9.28 -11.06 -8.00
CA ASP A 25 -10.58 -11.41 -8.53
C ASP A 25 -10.74 -12.93 -8.62
N TYR A 26 -11.94 -13.44 -8.38
CA TYR A 26 -12.24 -14.87 -8.35
C TYR A 26 -13.58 -15.14 -9.03
N HIS A 27 -13.57 -16.00 -10.05
CA HIS A 27 -14.77 -16.38 -10.78
C HIS A 27 -14.86 -17.90 -10.89
N HIS A 28 -15.94 -18.48 -10.34
CA HIS A 28 -16.26 -19.89 -10.49
C HIS A 28 -17.34 -20.05 -11.55
N HIS A 29 -17.01 -20.68 -12.67
CA HIS A 29 -17.91 -20.92 -13.77
C HIS A 29 -18.26 -22.41 -13.85
N THR A 30 -19.55 -22.73 -13.74
CA THR A 30 -20.11 -24.08 -13.83
C THR A 30 -21.01 -24.18 -15.06
N PRO A 31 -20.46 -24.45 -16.27
CA PRO A 31 -21.27 -24.65 -17.46
C PRO A 31 -21.99 -25.99 -17.35
N GLY A 32 -23.32 -26.01 -17.53
CA GLY A 32 -24.20 -27.13 -17.16
C GLY A 32 -23.66 -28.55 -17.41
N ASN A 33 -23.27 -28.87 -18.65
CA ASN A 33 -22.79 -30.21 -19.04
C ASN A 33 -21.27 -30.36 -19.06
N LEU A 34 -20.51 -29.37 -18.57
CA LEU A 34 -19.05 -29.33 -18.63
C LEU A 34 -18.45 -29.24 -17.22
N ARG A 35 -17.15 -29.56 -17.11
CA ARG A 35 -16.42 -29.41 -15.85
C ARG A 35 -16.36 -27.94 -15.45
N ALA A 36 -16.51 -27.70 -14.16
CA ALA A 36 -16.38 -26.39 -13.58
C ALA A 36 -14.95 -25.84 -13.75
N ILE A 37 -14.86 -24.56 -14.05
CA ILE A 37 -13.61 -23.83 -14.26
C ILE A 37 -13.56 -22.66 -13.29
N ILE A 38 -12.44 -22.51 -12.62
CA ILE A 38 -12.16 -21.39 -11.74
C ILE A 38 -11.15 -20.50 -12.44
N GLN A 39 -11.50 -19.22 -12.61
CA GLN A 39 -10.62 -18.21 -13.15
C GLN A 39 -10.33 -17.18 -12.06
N MET A 40 -9.05 -16.97 -11.78
CA MET A 40 -8.57 -16.05 -10.77
C MET A 40 -7.70 -15.00 -11.44
N LYS A 41 -7.88 -13.72 -11.11
CA LYS A 41 -6.87 -12.70 -11.39
C LYS A 41 -5.99 -12.56 -10.17
N THR A 42 -4.70 -12.46 -10.41
CA THR A 42 -3.69 -12.38 -9.35
C THR A 42 -2.84 -11.13 -9.50
N LYS A 43 -2.25 -10.68 -8.40
CA LYS A 43 -1.19 -9.68 -8.37
C LYS A 43 -0.01 -10.25 -7.57
N SER A 44 1.17 -10.24 -8.14
CA SER A 44 2.40 -10.60 -7.45
C SER A 44 2.67 -9.58 -6.34
N LEU A 45 2.87 -10.07 -5.12
CA LEU A 45 3.22 -9.21 -3.98
C LEU A 45 4.69 -8.78 -4.02
N LYS A 46 5.56 -9.55 -4.70
CA LYS A 46 6.98 -9.20 -4.87
C LYS A 46 7.20 -8.17 -5.98
N SER A 47 6.55 -8.37 -7.13
CA SER A 47 6.81 -7.56 -8.34
C SER A 47 5.68 -6.58 -8.70
N GLY A 48 4.50 -6.69 -8.06
CA GLY A 48 3.32 -5.92 -8.43
C GLY A 48 2.65 -6.36 -9.75
N ALA A 49 3.24 -7.30 -10.48
CA ALA A 49 2.75 -7.76 -11.78
C ALA A 49 1.37 -8.43 -11.66
N SER A 50 0.46 -8.08 -12.57
CA SER A 50 -0.86 -8.73 -12.64
C SER A 50 -0.79 -9.99 -13.49
N GLY A 51 -1.52 -11.03 -13.09
CA GLY A 51 -1.58 -12.32 -13.75
C GLY A 51 -2.99 -12.92 -13.74
N SER A 52 -3.13 -14.08 -14.37
CA SER A 52 -4.37 -14.85 -14.32
C SER A 52 -4.09 -16.35 -14.23
N ILE A 53 -4.90 -17.04 -13.44
CA ILE A 53 -4.83 -18.49 -13.25
C ILE A 53 -6.17 -19.09 -13.65
N ARG A 54 -6.13 -20.13 -14.48
CA ARG A 54 -7.27 -21.02 -14.71
C ARG A 54 -7.01 -22.35 -14.03
N ALA A 55 -7.97 -22.80 -13.24
CA ALA A 55 -7.88 -24.00 -12.43
C ALA A 55 -9.14 -24.84 -12.58
N SER A 56 -8.99 -26.15 -12.44
CA SER A 56 -10.10 -27.07 -12.22
C SER A 56 -10.55 -27.03 -10.76
N SER A 57 -11.79 -27.44 -10.46
CA SER A 57 -12.27 -27.51 -9.07
C SER A 57 -11.49 -28.49 -8.19
N SER A 58 -10.77 -29.45 -8.79
CA SER A 58 -9.92 -30.41 -8.08
C SER A 58 -8.50 -29.92 -7.84
N ASP A 59 -8.09 -28.80 -8.45
CA ASP A 59 -6.74 -28.28 -8.28
C ASP A 59 -6.57 -27.79 -6.83
N THR A 60 -5.38 -28.02 -6.28
CA THR A 60 -5.02 -27.58 -4.93
C THR A 60 -3.91 -26.54 -5.00
N PHE A 61 -4.00 -25.53 -4.15
CA PHE A 61 -3.05 -24.44 -4.07
C PHE A 61 -2.47 -24.35 -2.65
N GLU A 62 -1.19 -24.02 -2.55
CA GLU A 62 -0.59 -23.68 -1.27
C GLU A 62 -1.00 -22.27 -0.89
N VAL A 63 -1.73 -22.15 0.21
CA VAL A 63 -2.15 -20.86 0.74
C VAL A 63 -1.03 -20.33 1.63
N ALA A 64 -0.55 -19.15 1.28
CA ALA A 64 0.41 -18.40 2.05
C ALA A 64 -0.33 -17.72 3.21
N TYR A 65 0.11 -17.98 4.45
CA TYR A 65 -0.39 -17.26 5.61
C TYR A 65 0.30 -15.91 5.68
N LEU A 66 -0.49 -14.86 5.51
CA LEU A 66 -0.04 -13.50 5.75
C LEU A 66 -0.32 -13.13 7.19
N ASP A 67 0.71 -12.63 7.85
CA ASP A 67 0.62 -12.04 9.16
C ASP A 67 0.67 -10.52 9.00
N ARG A 68 -0.27 -9.81 9.62
CA ARG A 68 -0.36 -8.35 9.53
C ARG A 68 -0.16 -7.80 10.90
N ARG A 69 0.86 -6.95 11.03
CA ARG A 69 1.26 -6.42 12.32
C ARG A 69 1.36 -4.91 12.24
N ASP A 70 0.92 -4.26 13.30
CA ASP A 70 1.14 -2.84 13.48
C ASP A 70 2.60 -2.62 13.82
N CYS A 71 3.31 -1.90 12.96
CA CYS A 71 4.71 -1.58 13.15
C CYS A 71 4.92 -0.07 13.09
N GLN A 72 5.83 0.43 13.92
CA GLN A 72 6.18 1.83 13.94
C GLN A 72 7.41 2.07 13.08
N PHE A 73 7.34 3.06 12.20
CA PHE A 73 8.48 3.53 11.45
C PHE A 73 9.45 4.28 12.37
N LEU A 74 10.71 3.85 12.43
CA LEU A 74 11.73 4.47 13.24
C LEU A 74 12.53 5.50 12.44
N TYR A 75 13.27 5.04 11.44
CA TYR A 75 14.13 5.89 10.61
C TYR A 75 14.50 5.18 9.31
N ARG A 76 15.07 5.93 8.36
CA ARG A 76 15.65 5.39 7.12
C ARG A 76 17.16 5.28 7.28
N GLU A 77 17.72 4.12 6.96
CA GLU A 77 19.16 3.89 6.92
C GLU A 77 19.81 4.57 5.70
N GLY A 78 21.12 4.81 5.76
CA GLY A 78 21.86 5.47 4.68
C GLY A 78 21.86 4.70 3.35
N ASN A 79 21.54 3.40 3.36
CA ASN A 79 21.35 2.58 2.16
C ASN A 79 19.95 2.71 1.54
N GLY A 80 19.04 3.43 2.18
CA GLY A 80 17.65 3.63 1.74
C GLY A 80 16.63 2.70 2.41
N ASP A 81 17.07 1.67 3.13
CA ASP A 81 16.18 0.74 3.83
C ASP A 81 15.48 1.45 5.00
N CYS A 82 14.23 1.06 5.27
CA CYS A 82 13.43 1.66 6.31
C CYS A 82 13.36 0.72 7.51
N ILE A 83 13.75 1.18 8.69
CA ILE A 83 13.70 0.40 9.92
C ILE A 83 12.35 0.58 10.58
N PHE A 84 11.70 -0.54 10.86
CA PHE A 84 10.43 -0.60 11.57
C PHE A 84 10.59 -1.38 12.87
N MET A 85 9.70 -1.11 13.81
CA MET A 85 9.59 -1.82 15.08
C MET A 85 8.19 -2.39 15.22
N ASP A 86 8.09 -3.71 15.38
CA ASP A 86 6.86 -4.41 15.70
C ASP A 86 6.31 -3.91 17.06
N GLN A 87 5.04 -3.51 17.13
CA GLN A 87 4.45 -2.95 18.36
C GLN A 87 4.13 -4.01 19.41
N GLU A 88 4.04 -5.29 19.04
CA GLU A 88 3.76 -6.38 19.97
C GLU A 88 5.06 -6.99 20.51
N SER A 89 6.02 -7.29 19.64
CA SER A 89 7.28 -7.94 20.04
C SER A 89 8.40 -6.95 20.39
N PHE A 90 8.27 -5.68 19.99
CA PHE A 90 9.34 -4.67 20.05
C PHE A 90 10.60 -5.04 19.26
N GLU A 91 10.51 -6.03 18.37
CA GLU A 91 11.60 -6.41 17.48
C GLU A 91 11.72 -5.42 16.33
N GLN A 92 12.96 -5.06 16.00
CA GLN A 92 13.26 -4.21 14.86
C GLN A 92 13.60 -5.04 13.64
N PHE A 93 13.12 -4.61 12.49
CA PHE A 93 13.43 -5.26 11.23
C PHE A 93 13.60 -4.22 10.10
N PRO A 94 14.51 -4.49 9.15
CA PRO A 94 14.63 -3.66 7.96
C PRO A 94 13.56 -4.04 6.94
N LEU A 95 12.97 -3.03 6.31
CA LEU A 95 12.17 -3.16 5.11
C LEU A 95 12.95 -2.59 3.91
N PRO A 96 13.22 -3.41 2.86
CA PRO A 96 13.90 -2.94 1.67
C PRO A 96 13.22 -1.73 1.04
N ALA A 97 14.03 -0.75 0.61
CA ALA A 97 13.53 0.48 -0.01
C ALA A 97 12.54 0.19 -1.17
N SER A 98 12.82 -0.82 -1.99
CA SER A 98 11.99 -1.21 -3.13
C SER A 98 10.55 -1.63 -2.78
N LEU A 99 10.32 -2.08 -1.54
CA LEU A 99 8.97 -2.43 -1.04
C LEU A 99 8.27 -1.26 -0.36
N ALA A 100 9.01 -0.19 -0.07
CA ALA A 100 8.55 0.95 0.72
C ALA A 100 8.48 2.26 -0.09
N GLU A 101 9.19 2.35 -1.23
CA GLU A 101 9.58 3.60 -1.88
C GLU A 101 8.41 4.57 -2.14
N GLU A 102 7.35 4.12 -2.80
CA GLU A 102 6.19 4.97 -3.12
C GLU A 102 5.38 5.37 -1.88
N SER A 103 5.30 4.47 -0.89
CA SER A 103 4.45 4.64 0.29
C SER A 103 5.14 5.48 1.37
N MET A 104 6.45 5.41 1.50
CA MET A 104 7.18 6.10 2.56
C MET A 104 7.15 7.62 2.47
N GLY A 105 6.88 8.19 1.29
CA GLY A 105 6.64 9.64 1.16
C GLY A 105 5.43 10.12 1.98
N TYR A 106 4.52 9.22 2.35
CA TYR A 106 3.33 9.52 3.15
C TYR A 106 3.49 9.17 4.63
N VAL A 107 4.60 8.55 5.02
CA VAL A 107 4.84 8.04 6.37
C VAL A 107 5.78 8.99 7.10
N LYS A 108 5.28 9.63 8.15
CA LYS A 108 6.12 10.41 9.06
C LYS A 108 6.92 9.52 9.99
N GLU A 109 8.04 10.02 10.49
CA GLU A 109 8.78 9.36 11.57
C GLU A 109 7.86 9.09 12.77
N SER A 110 8.05 7.95 13.42
CA SER A 110 7.20 7.46 14.51
C SER A 110 5.74 7.14 14.15
N ALA A 111 5.36 7.16 12.87
CA ALA A 111 4.03 6.70 12.45
C ALA A 111 3.90 5.18 12.56
N THR A 112 2.73 4.73 12.99
CA THR A 112 2.35 3.31 12.93
C THR A 112 1.74 3.02 11.56
N VAL A 113 2.21 1.95 10.92
CA VAL A 113 1.71 1.41 9.65
C VAL A 113 1.49 -0.09 9.78
N GLU A 114 0.59 -0.64 8.99
CA GLU A 114 0.39 -2.09 8.93
C GLU A 114 1.45 -2.69 8.01
N VAL A 115 2.28 -3.59 8.54
CA VAL A 115 3.28 -4.34 7.77
C VAL A 115 2.75 -5.75 7.56
N THR A 116 2.76 -6.18 6.30
CA THR A 116 2.42 -7.55 5.95
C THR A 116 3.67 -8.41 5.90
N PHE A 117 3.65 -9.50 6.65
CA PHE A 117 4.68 -10.53 6.69
C PHE A 117 4.19 -11.82 6.04
N HIS A 118 5.09 -12.52 5.39
CA HIS A 118 4.93 -13.92 5.03
C HIS A 118 6.01 -14.73 5.75
N ALA A 119 5.60 -15.62 6.65
CA ALA A 119 6.47 -16.29 7.61
C ALA A 119 7.29 -15.28 8.45
N ALA A 120 8.56 -15.06 8.12
CA ALA A 120 9.44 -14.11 8.80
C ALA A 120 9.86 -12.93 7.91
N GLN A 121 9.42 -12.89 6.66
CA GLN A 121 9.83 -11.88 5.69
C GLN A 121 8.74 -10.82 5.53
N ALA A 122 9.09 -9.55 5.73
CA ALA A 122 8.21 -8.43 5.38
C ALA A 122 8.08 -8.32 3.86
N ILE A 123 6.84 -8.29 3.37
CA ILE A 123 6.54 -8.28 1.93
C ILE A 123 5.94 -6.96 1.45
N GLY A 124 5.56 -6.07 2.36
CA GLY A 124 5.08 -4.74 2.02
C GLY A 124 4.40 -4.03 3.18
N ILE A 125 4.04 -2.78 2.93
CA ILE A 125 3.30 -1.93 3.87
C ILE A 125 1.93 -1.58 3.32
N ALA A 126 0.94 -1.56 4.20
CA ALA A 126 -0.38 -1.04 3.92
C ALA A 126 -0.55 0.28 4.66
N LEU A 127 -0.77 1.34 3.89
CA LEU A 127 -1.09 2.65 4.44
C LEU A 127 -2.61 2.82 4.55
N PRO A 128 -3.07 3.64 5.51
CA PRO A 128 -4.45 4.11 5.47
C PRO A 128 -4.73 4.81 4.13
N PRO A 129 -5.99 4.84 3.66
CA PRO A 129 -6.35 5.46 2.38
C PRO A 129 -6.04 6.97 2.32
N SER A 130 -5.80 7.57 3.48
CA SER A 130 -5.40 8.96 3.59
C SER A 130 -4.53 9.17 4.81
N VAL A 131 -3.52 10.03 4.68
CA VAL A 131 -2.66 10.47 5.78
C VAL A 131 -2.88 11.96 6.05
N VAL A 132 -2.53 12.40 7.26
CA VAL A 132 -2.53 13.82 7.64
C VAL A 132 -1.09 14.24 7.89
N LEU A 133 -0.61 15.18 7.10
CA LEU A 133 0.76 15.69 7.16
C LEU A 133 0.75 17.22 7.29
N GLU A 134 1.74 17.76 8.00
CA GLU A 134 1.92 19.20 8.14
C GLU A 134 2.68 19.79 6.95
N VAL A 135 2.23 20.96 6.46
CA VAL A 135 2.92 21.72 5.40
C VAL A 135 4.12 22.47 5.97
N THR A 136 5.32 22.13 5.51
CA THR A 136 6.58 22.78 5.91
C THR A 136 6.98 23.89 4.95
N GLU A 137 6.69 23.75 3.65
CA GLU A 137 6.94 24.78 2.66
C GLU A 137 5.74 24.94 1.72
N ALA A 138 5.48 26.18 1.26
CA ALA A 138 4.42 26.44 0.30
C ALA A 138 4.84 27.55 -0.66
N GLU A 139 4.65 27.32 -1.97
CA GLU A 139 4.95 28.32 -2.99
C GLU A 139 4.15 29.62 -2.76
N MET A 140 4.79 30.76 -3.06
CA MET A 140 4.13 32.05 -2.97
C MET A 140 3.09 32.19 -4.08
N ALA A 141 1.88 32.62 -3.71
CA ALA A 141 0.83 32.91 -4.67
C ALA A 141 1.25 34.13 -5.53
N VAL A 142 1.51 33.90 -6.82
CA VAL A 142 1.80 34.98 -7.77
C VAL A 142 0.52 35.79 -8.00
N LYS A 143 0.54 37.08 -7.63
CA LYS A 143 -0.52 38.05 -7.92
C LYS A 143 -0.72 38.12 -9.44
N GLY A 144 -1.77 37.49 -9.95
CA GLY A 144 -2.09 37.46 -11.38
C GLY A 144 -2.85 36.22 -11.84
N ASN A 145 -2.81 35.13 -11.07
CA ASN A 145 -3.61 33.94 -11.34
C ASN A 145 -5.06 34.13 -10.89
N THR A 146 -5.89 34.71 -11.76
CA THR A 146 -7.34 34.91 -11.56
C THR A 146 -8.20 33.72 -11.99
N ALA A 147 -7.59 32.58 -12.33
CA ALA A 147 -8.33 31.37 -12.66
C ALA A 147 -8.92 30.70 -11.41
N THR A 148 -10.21 30.40 -11.45
CA THR A 148 -10.87 29.52 -10.47
C THR A 148 -10.16 28.16 -10.51
N ASN A 149 -9.69 27.67 -9.35
CA ASN A 149 -9.02 26.37 -9.17
C ASN A 149 -7.49 26.29 -9.41
N VAL A 150 -6.75 27.41 -9.27
CA VAL A 150 -5.27 27.33 -9.27
C VAL A 150 -4.78 26.58 -8.02
N LYS A 151 -3.97 25.53 -8.24
CA LYS A 151 -3.20 24.82 -7.22
C LYS A 151 -1.76 25.32 -7.23
N LYS A 152 -1.12 25.32 -6.06
CA LYS A 152 0.31 25.61 -5.88
C LYS A 152 1.04 24.37 -5.37
N GLY A 153 2.35 24.32 -5.56
CA GLY A 153 3.21 23.34 -4.89
C GLY A 153 3.32 23.65 -3.39
N ALA A 154 3.28 22.61 -2.59
CA ALA A 154 3.64 22.63 -1.19
C ALA A 154 4.48 21.39 -0.86
N GLU A 155 5.38 21.51 0.09
CA GLU A 155 6.15 20.41 0.67
C GLU A 155 5.63 20.15 2.09
N VAL A 156 5.51 18.88 2.45
CA VAL A 156 5.10 18.46 3.79
C VAL A 156 6.27 17.93 4.61
N GLU A 157 6.06 17.67 5.89
CA GLU A 157 7.09 17.22 6.85
C GLU A 157 7.90 15.99 6.41
N THR A 158 7.38 15.15 5.53
CA THR A 158 8.08 13.98 4.95
C THR A 158 8.97 14.32 3.74
N GLY A 159 8.96 15.58 3.27
CA GLY A 159 9.59 16.01 2.01
C GLY A 159 8.74 15.75 0.75
N LEU A 160 7.53 15.19 0.91
CA LEU A 160 6.62 14.94 -0.21
C LEU A 160 6.08 16.26 -0.79
N LYS A 161 6.14 16.40 -2.11
CA LYS A 161 5.59 17.55 -2.83
C LYS A 161 4.15 17.28 -3.27
N VAL A 162 3.21 18.11 -2.84
CA VAL A 162 1.77 17.97 -3.10
C VAL A 162 1.21 19.25 -3.70
N LYS A 163 0.24 19.11 -4.61
CA LYS A 163 -0.50 20.25 -5.18
C LYS A 163 -1.68 20.61 -4.28
N VAL A 164 -1.61 21.77 -3.64
CA VAL A 164 -2.61 22.25 -2.68
C VAL A 164 -3.29 23.53 -3.18
N PRO A 165 -4.51 23.85 -2.70
CA PRO A 165 -5.14 25.14 -2.98
C PRO A 165 -4.30 26.34 -2.51
N MET A 166 -4.44 27.48 -3.19
CA MET A 166 -3.67 28.70 -2.90
C MET A 166 -3.77 29.20 -1.45
N HIS A 167 -4.88 28.91 -0.76
CA HIS A 167 -5.13 29.38 0.61
C HIS A 167 -4.40 28.56 1.69
N ILE A 168 -3.82 27.41 1.35
CA ILE A 168 -3.04 26.59 2.29
C ILE A 168 -1.73 27.31 2.63
N LYS A 169 -1.37 27.32 3.91
CA LYS A 169 -0.16 27.98 4.42
C LYS A 169 0.76 26.98 5.10
N VAL A 170 2.01 27.40 5.31
CA VAL A 170 2.94 26.67 6.18
C VAL A 170 2.32 26.55 7.58
N GLY A 171 2.44 25.36 8.18
CA GLY A 171 1.81 24.99 9.44
C GLY A 171 0.37 24.47 9.34
N ASP A 172 -0.27 24.54 8.15
CA ASP A 172 -1.57 23.89 7.97
C ASP A 172 -1.39 22.35 7.92
N ARG A 173 -2.26 21.61 8.62
CA ARG A 173 -2.35 20.16 8.51
C ARG A 173 -3.27 19.77 7.36
N ILE A 174 -2.75 19.02 6.40
CA ILE A 174 -3.49 18.64 5.19
C ILE A 174 -3.67 17.12 5.13
N LYS A 175 -4.85 16.72 4.68
CA LYS A 175 -5.20 15.33 4.41
C LYS A 175 -4.87 15.01 2.96
N ILE A 176 -4.11 13.94 2.73
CA ILE A 176 -3.62 13.52 1.41
C ILE A 176 -4.07 12.07 1.16
N SER A 177 -4.54 11.78 -0.05
CA SER A 177 -4.83 10.42 -0.52
C SER A 177 -3.53 9.66 -0.75
N THR A 178 -3.36 8.49 -0.14
CA THR A 178 -2.16 7.66 -0.33
C THR A 178 -2.18 6.89 -1.65
N GLU A 179 -3.36 6.72 -2.25
CA GLU A 179 -3.53 6.06 -3.55
C GLU A 179 -3.23 7.00 -4.73
N SER A 180 -3.70 8.26 -4.66
CA SER A 180 -3.56 9.22 -5.77
C SER A 180 -2.55 10.33 -5.52
N GLY A 181 -2.10 10.52 -4.27
CA GLY A 181 -1.25 11.65 -3.87
C GLY A 181 -1.97 12.99 -3.83
N ASP A 182 -3.31 13.01 -3.99
CA ASP A 182 -4.08 14.25 -4.05
C ASP A 182 -4.42 14.81 -2.67
N PHE A 183 -4.40 16.14 -2.59
CA PHE A 183 -5.00 16.89 -1.49
C PHE A 183 -6.50 16.57 -1.37
N MET A 184 -6.92 16.11 -0.20
CA MET A 184 -8.32 15.81 0.12
C MET A 184 -8.99 16.91 0.94
N GLY A 185 -8.22 17.68 1.72
CA GLY A 185 -8.76 18.73 2.58
C GLY A 185 -7.76 19.23 3.60
N ARG A 186 -8.04 20.39 4.19
CA ARG A 186 -7.32 20.88 5.36
C ARG A 186 -8.03 20.37 6.61
N ILE A 187 -7.27 19.85 7.57
CA ILE A 187 -7.77 19.51 8.90
C ILE A 187 -7.73 20.78 9.74
N THR A 188 -8.87 21.11 10.32
CA THR A 188 -8.99 22.06 11.43
C THR A 188 -9.22 21.22 12.67
N ASP A 189 -8.31 21.30 13.63
CA ASP A 189 -8.54 20.78 14.98
C ASP A 189 -9.71 21.50 15.65
#